data_AF-A0A1F8PZM6-F1
#
_entry.id   AF-A0A1F8PZM6-F1
#
_cell.length_a   1.000
_cell.length_b   1.000
_cell.length_c   1.000
_cell.angle_alpha   90.00
_cell.angle_beta   90.00
_cell.angle_gamma   90.00
#
_symmetry.space_group_name_H-M   'P 1'
#
loop_
_entity.id
_entity.type
_entity.pdbx_description
1 polymer ?
#
loop_
_entity_poly.entity_id
_entity_poly.type
_entity_poly.pdbx_seq_one_letter_code
_entity_poly.pdbx_strand_id
1 'polypeptide(L)' 'MTTIIAILNQKGGVGKTTTAVTLASGLSRAGYHVLLVDLDTQGNVADSLGLLHNNDLRWLLSPDLGCPIE' A
#
# COMPACT_ATOMS: atom_id res chain seq x y z
N MET A 1 20.56 -3.28 0.48
CA MET A 1 19.64 -4.45 0.59
C MET A 1 18.27 -3.93 0.97
N THR A 2 17.21 -4.47 0.37
CA THR A 2 15.82 -4.04 0.66
C THR A 2 15.15 -5.12 1.50
N THR A 3 14.49 -4.73 2.59
CA THR A 3 13.70 -5.63 3.44
C THR A 3 12.25 -5.62 2.96
N ILE A 4 11.66 -6.79 2.74
CA ILE A 4 10.25 -6.93 2.35
C ILE A 4 9.47 -7.52 3.53
N ILE A 5 8.41 -6.83 3.96
CA ILE A 5 7.54 -7.26 5.06
C ILE A 5 6.12 -7.43 4.49
N ALA A 6 5.56 -8.63 4.61
CA ALA A 6 4.20 -8.93 4.18
C ALA A 6 3.28 -9.10 5.39
N ILE A 7 2.20 -8.32 5.46
CA ILE A 7 1.19 -8.40 6.53
C ILE A 7 -0.07 -9.03 5.94
N LEU A 8 -0.27 -10.32 6.23
CA LEU A 8 -1.36 -11.12 5.68
C LEU A 8 -2.09 -11.94 6.75
N ASN A 9 -3.41 -12.04 6.59
CA ASN A 9 -4.29 -12.88 7.40
C ASN A 9 -5.62 -13.04 6.65
N GLN A 10 -6.15 -14.26 6.56
CA GLN A 10 -7.39 -14.58 5.86
C GLN A 10 -8.64 -14.01 6.56
N LYS A 11 -8.53 -13.61 7.84
CA LYS A 11 -9.65 -13.01 8.59
C LYS A 11 -9.73 -11.49 8.37
N GLY A 12 -10.93 -10.98 8.10
CA GLY A 12 -11.24 -9.53 8.07
C GLY A 12 -11.22 -8.91 9.47
N GLY A 13 -10.95 -7.60 9.57
CA GLY A 13 -11.04 -6.86 10.84
C GLY A 13 -9.99 -7.20 11.90
N VAL A 14 -8.87 -7.83 11.54
CA VAL A 14 -7.78 -8.20 12.47
C VAL A 14 -6.64 -7.18 12.53
N GLY A 15 -6.83 -5.98 11.97
CA GLY A 15 -5.85 -4.89 12.04
C GLY A 15 -4.72 -4.94 11.00
N LYS A 16 -4.83 -5.71 9.91
CA LYS A 16 -3.78 -5.80 8.87
C LYS A 16 -3.39 -4.44 8.30
N THR A 17 -4.36 -3.70 7.79
CA THR A 17 -4.17 -2.36 7.20
C THR A 17 -3.63 -1.39 8.24
N THR A 18 -4.21 -1.39 9.45
CA THR A 18 -3.76 -0.55 10.57
C THR A 18 -2.30 -0.79 10.90
N THR A 19 -1.88 -2.05 11.01
CA THR A 19 -0.49 -2.43 11.27
C THR A 19 0.41 -2.03 10.11
N ALA A 20 0.00 -2.25 8.86
CA ALA A 20 0.79 -1.91 7.68
C ALA A 20 1.05 -0.39 7.57
N VAL A 21 0.00 0.43 7.69
CA VAL A 21 0.09 1.90 7.65
C VAL A 21 0.93 2.43 8.80
N THR A 22 0.70 1.93 10.02
CA THR A 22 1.42 2.39 11.21
C THR A 22 2.89 2.02 11.17
N LEU A 23 3.22 0.79 10.76
CA LEU A 23 4.60 0.33 10.59
C LEU A 23 5.33 1.16 9.52
N ALA A 24 4.69 1.37 8.36
CA ALA A 24 5.25 2.18 7.28
C ALA A 24 5.53 3.62 7.72
N SER A 25 4.56 4.24 8.43
CA SER A 25 4.71 5.58 8.99
C SER A 25 5.85 5.66 10.02
N GLY A 26 5.93 4.69 10.94
CA GLY A 26 7.00 4.62 11.94
C GLY A 26 8.39 4.48 11.31
N LEU A 27 8.54 3.59 10.33
CA LEU A 27 9.80 3.39 9.60
C LEU A 27 10.19 4.64 8.80
N SER A 28 9.24 5.27 8.12
CA SER A 28 9.50 6.51 7.38
C SER A 28 9.96 7.64 8.31
N ARG A 29 9.30 7.80 9.47
CA ARG A 29 9.68 8.79 10.50
C ARG A 29 11.05 8.50 11.13
N ALA A 30 11.52 7.26 11.09
CA ALA A 30 12.85 6.87 11.53
C ALA A 30 13.94 7.08 10.44
N GLY A 31 13.59 7.65 9.28
CA GLY A 31 14.53 7.98 8.21
C GLY A 31 14.71 6.89 7.15
N TYR A 32 13.89 5.83 7.16
CA TYR A 32 13.95 4.80 6.13
C TYR A 32 13.14 5.21 4.88
N HIS A 33 13.63 4.80 3.71
CA HIS A 33 12.83 4.83 2.48
C HIS A 33 11.83 3.66 2.50
N VAL A 34 10.54 3.99 2.52
CA VAL A 34 9.46 3.02 2.68
C VAL A 34 8.52 3.09 1.48
N LEU A 35 8.19 1.92 0.92
CA LEU A 35 7.11 1.73 -0.03
C LEU A 35 6.02 0.90 0.64
N LEU A 36 4.80 1.43 0.70
CA LEU A 36 3.62 0.70 1.15
C LEU A 36 2.82 0.27 -0.08
N VAL A 37 2.55 -1.03 -0.20
CA VAL A 37 1.76 -1.61 -1.30
C VAL A 37 0.48 -2.18 -0.73
N ASP A 38 -0.67 -1.69 -1.20
CA ASP A 38 -1.98 -2.26 -0.86
C ASP A 38 -2.38 -3.31 -1.90
N LEU A 39 -2.60 -4.54 -1.45
CA LEU A 39 -3.02 -5.66 -2.29
C LEU A 39 -4.50 -6.04 -2.04
N ASP A 40 -5.20 -5.31 -1.18
CA ASP A 40 -6.62 -5.52 -0.91
C ASP A 40 -7.45 -4.66 -1.86
N THR A 41 -8.35 -5.30 -2.62
CA THR A 41 -9.26 -4.61 -3.55
C THR A 41 -10.18 -3.60 -2.87
N GLN A 42 -10.32 -3.64 -1.54
CA GLN A 42 -11.08 -2.64 -0.79
C GLN A 42 -10.35 -1.29 -0.68
N GLY A 43 -9.03 -1.25 -0.86
CA GLY A 43 -8.28 0.01 -0.89
C GLY A 43 -8.19 0.74 0.47
N ASN A 44 -8.34 0.02 1.58
CA ASN A 44 -8.39 0.60 2.93
C ASN A 44 -7.13 1.40 3.31
N VAL A 45 -5.98 1.17 2.65
CA VAL A 45 -4.78 2.00 2.86
C VAL A 45 -5.00 3.43 2.35
N ALA A 46 -5.61 3.59 1.17
CA ALA A 46 -5.86 4.91 0.59
C ALA A 46 -6.78 5.72 1.52
N ASP A 47 -7.86 5.11 2.01
CA ASP A 47 -8.76 5.72 2.99
C ASP A 47 -8.03 6.16 4.27
N SER A 48 -7.17 5.27 4.79
CA SER A 48 -6.38 5.55 6.01
C SER A 48 -5.41 6.73 5.84
N LEU A 49 -5.00 7.01 4.59
CA LEU A 49 -4.06 8.08 4.25
C LEU A 49 -4.75 9.32 3.66
N GLY A 50 -6.08 9.32 3.49
CA GLY A 50 -6.83 10.39 2.85
C GLY A 50 -6.49 10.56 1.35
N LEU A 51 -6.12 9.47 0.69
CA LEU A 51 -5.81 9.42 -0.74
C LEU A 51 -7.05 8.99 -1.54
N LEU A 52 -7.09 9.39 -2.81
CA LEU A 52 -8.07 8.87 -3.75
C LEU A 52 -7.78 7.39 -4.08
N HIS A 53 -8.83 6.62 -4.38
CA HIS A 53 -8.67 5.28 -4.92
C HIS A 53 -8.29 5.35 -6.40
N ASN A 54 -7.10 4.85 -6.72
CA ASN A 54 -6.53 4.88 -8.06
C ASN A 54 -6.10 3.48 -8.48
N ASN A 55 -5.75 3.31 -9.76
CA ASN A 55 -5.19 2.06 -10.26
C ASN A 55 -3.65 2.04 -10.21
N ASP A 56 -3.04 2.73 -9.24
CA ASP A 56 -1.59 2.95 -9.15
C ASP A 56 -0.79 1.65 -9.22
N LEU A 57 -1.21 0.65 -8.43
CA LEU A 57 -0.53 -0.63 -8.42
C LEU A 57 -0.67 -1.37 -9.76
N ARG A 58 -1.82 -1.29 -10.41
CA ARG A 58 -2.04 -1.89 -11.72
C ARG A 58 -1.12 -1.25 -12.75
N TRP A 59 -0.99 0.08 -12.74
CA TRP A 59 -0.09 0.80 -13.65
C TRP A 59 1.37 0.47 -13.40
N LEU A 60 1.78 0.36 -12.12
CA LEU A 60 3.13 -0.06 -11.77
C LEU A 60 3.46 -1.47 -12.31
N LEU A 61 2.50 -2.39 -12.27
CA LEU A 61 2.68 -3.77 -12.71
C LEU A 61 2.47 -3.98 -14.21
N SER A 62 1.76 -3.06 -14.88
CA SER A 62 1.40 -3.16 -16.30
C SER A 62 1.69 -1.85 -17.04
N PRO A 63 2.97 -1.42 -17.12
CA PRO A 63 3.34 -0.14 -17.74
C PRO A 63 3.00 -0.09 -19.25
N ASP A 64 2.86 -1.25 -19.88
CA ASP A 64 2.46 -1.44 -21.28
C ASP A 64 0.97 -1.16 -21.55
N LEU A 65 0.11 -1.22 -20.52
CA LEU A 65 -1.32 -0.96 -20.67
C LEU A 65 -1.67 0.53 -20.86
N GLY A 66 -0.70 1.43 -20.70
CA GLY A 66 -0.89 2.88 -20.76
C GLY A 66 -1.69 3.42 -19.58
N CYS A 67 -1.34 4.64 -19.14
CA CYS A 67 -2.17 5.39 -18.20
C CYS A 67 -3.39 5.93 -18.98
N PRO A 68 -4.66 5.73 -18.57
CA PRO A 68 -5.82 6.24 -19.31
C PRO A 68 -6.00 7.76 -19.28
N ILE A 69 -5.05 8.50 -18.70
CA ILE A 69 -5.17 9.93 -18.41
C ILE A 69 -4.04 10.70 -19.09
N GLU A 70 -4.31 11.12 -20.33
CA GLU A 70 -4.29 12.55 -20.66
C GLU A 70 -5.47 13.25 -19.99
#